data_AF-A0A6M7U557-F1
#
_entry.id   AF-A0A6M7U557-F1
#
_cell.length_a   1.000
_cell.length_b   1.000
_cell.length_c   1.000
_cell.angle_alpha   90.00
_cell.angle_beta   90.00
_cell.angle_gamma   90.00
#
_symmetry.space_group_name_H-M   'P 1'
#
loop_
_entity.id
_entity.type
_entity.pdbx_description
1 polymer ?
#
loop_
_entity_poly.entity_id
_entity_poly.type
_entity_poly.pdbx_seq_one_letter_code
_entity_poly.pdbx_strand_id
1 'polypeptide(L)' 'MLDIPREVTRPTPEEAIARPFASAMRHAAAVKEERVADRLIAAASTSPEVEAWISRQLMAGEKPSQIIETMLQGGHHV' A
#
# COMPACT_ATOMS: atom_id res chain seq x y z
N MET A 1 -38.50 -20.05 2.75
CA MET A 1 -37.90 -20.27 4.09
C MET A 1 -36.39 -20.36 3.86
N LEU A 2 -35.64 -19.29 4.19
CA LEU A 2 -34.18 -19.25 4.00
C LEU A 2 -33.52 -19.82 5.24
N ASP A 3 -32.92 -21.00 5.11
CA ASP A 3 -32.08 -21.62 6.13
C ASP A 3 -30.69 -20.99 6.04
N ILE A 4 -30.41 -20.04 6.94
CA ILE A 4 -29.09 -19.42 7.05
C ILE A 4 -28.39 -20.07 8.25
N PRO A 5 -27.47 -21.03 8.06
CA PRO A 5 -26.63 -21.50 9.15
C PRO A 5 -25.64 -20.38 9.50
N ARG A 6 -26.04 -19.50 10.44
CA ARG A 6 -25.13 -18.51 11.04
C ARG A 6 -24.46 -19.15 12.25
N GLU A 7 -23.59 -20.12 12.02
CA GLU A 7 -22.53 -20.43 12.99
C GLU A 7 -21.51 -19.28 12.94
N VAL A 8 -21.90 -18.14 13.52
CA VAL A 8 -20.96 -17.09 13.89
C VAL A 8 -20.26 -17.62 15.14
N THR A 9 -19.27 -18.47 14.94
CA THR A 9 -18.37 -18.91 16.01
C THR A 9 -17.83 -17.66 16.68
N ARG A 10 -18.12 -17.51 17.98
CA ARG A 10 -17.55 -16.40 18.75
C ARG A 10 -16.03 -16.55 18.69
N PRO A 11 -15.29 -15.48 18.37
CA PRO A 11 -13.83 -15.54 18.36
C PRO A 11 -13.36 -16.03 19.73
N THR A 12 -12.35 -16.89 19.73
CA THR A 12 -11.68 -17.31 20.96
C THR A 12 -11.12 -16.08 21.68
N PRO A 13 -10.90 -16.15 23.01
CA PRO A 13 -10.29 -15.04 23.76
C PRO A 13 -8.97 -14.57 23.14
N GLU A 14 -8.17 -15.50 22.62
CA GLU A 14 -6.90 -15.21 21.93
C GLU A 14 -7.13 -14.40 20.63
N GLU A 15 -8.06 -14.82 19.78
CA GLU A 15 -8.42 -14.09 18.57
C GLU A 15 -9.01 -12.71 18.88
N ALA A 16 -9.83 -12.60 19.92
CA ALA A 16 -10.40 -11.33 20.36
C ALA A 16 -9.31 -10.34 20.81
N ILE A 17 -8.24 -10.83 21.45
CA ILE A 17 -7.07 -10.04 21.86
C ILE A 17 -6.16 -9.69 20.67
N ALA A 18 -6.01 -10.59 19.68
CA ALA A 18 -5.14 -10.37 18.51
C ALA A 18 -5.76 -9.43 17.45
N ARG A 19 -7.09 -9.35 17.38
CA ARG A 19 -7.81 -8.52 16.39
C ARG A 19 -7.44 -7.02 16.41
N PRO A 20 -7.35 -6.34 17.57
CA PRO A 20 -6.88 -4.95 17.64
C PRO A 20 -5.48 -4.76 17.02
N PHE A 21 -4.56 -5.68 17.31
CA PHE A 21 -3.20 -5.62 16.77
C PHE A 21 -3.18 -5.81 15.25
N ALA A 22 -3.89 -6.81 14.74
CA ALA A 22 -4.00 -7.03 13.29
C ALA A 22 -4.63 -5.83 12.56
N SER A 23 -5.65 -5.19 13.16
CA SER A 23 -6.24 -3.96 12.64
C SER A 23 -5.25 -2.80 12.63
N ALA A 24 -4.46 -2.63 13.70
CA ALA A 24 -3.43 -1.60 13.79
C ALA A 24 -2.34 -1.79 12.72
N MET A 25 -1.88 -3.03 12.49
CA MET A 25 -0.90 -3.33 11.44
C MET A 25 -1.45 -3.03 10.05
N ARG A 26 -2.73 -3.34 9.78
CA ARG A 26 -3.40 -2.99 8.53
C ARG A 26 -3.51 -1.48 8.35
N HIS A 27 -3.85 -0.74 9.40
CA HIS A 27 -3.88 0.72 9.36
C HIS A 27 -2.48 1.30 9.10
N ALA A 28 -1.46 0.81 9.80
CA ALA A 28 -0.08 1.22 9.59
C ALA A 28 0.40 0.95 8.16
N ALA A 29 0.02 -0.19 7.57
CA ALA A 29 0.29 -0.50 6.17
C ALA A 29 -0.41 0.49 5.21
N ALA A 30 -1.69 0.81 5.44
CA ALA A 30 -2.43 1.77 4.64
C ALA A 30 -1.83 3.18 4.71
N VAL A 31 -1.47 3.65 5.92
CA VAL A 31 -0.79 4.95 6.11
C VAL A 31 0.58 4.97 5.43
N LYS A 32 1.31 3.84 5.44
CA LYS A 32 2.57 3.71 4.71
C LYS A 32 2.35 3.83 3.20
N GLU A 33 1.30 3.20 2.66
CA GLU A 33 0.95 3.28 1.23
C GLU A 33 0.53 4.70 0.82
N GLU A 34 -0.25 5.41 1.64
CA GLU A 34 -0.62 6.81 1.42
C GLU A 34 0.64 7.70 1.31
N ARG A 35 1.59 7.56 2.24
CA ARG A 35 2.86 8.29 2.20
C ARG A 35 3.71 7.97 0.96
N VAL A 36 3.59 6.76 0.42
CA VAL A 36 4.28 6.36 -0.82
C VAL A 36 3.62 7.05 -2.01
N ALA A 37 2.28 7.10 -2.07
CA ALA A 37 1.57 7.80 -3.13
C ALA A 37 1.92 9.29 -3.16
N ASP A 38 1.90 9.98 -2.01
CA ASP A 38 2.25 11.40 -1.91
C ASP A 38 3.64 11.71 -2.44
N ARG A 39 4.62 10.84 -2.14
CA ARG A 39 6.00 11.01 -2.60
C ARG A 39 6.13 10.82 -4.11
N LEU A 40 5.39 9.88 -4.71
CA LEU A 40 5.38 9.69 -6.16
C LEU A 40 4.72 10.87 -6.86
N ILE A 41 3.62 11.42 -6.31
CA ILE A 41 2.95 12.61 -6.84
C ILE A 41 3.89 13.81 -6.76
N ALA A 42 4.55 14.02 -5.62
CA ALA A 42 5.53 15.09 -5.47
C ALA A 42 6.69 14.94 -6.46
N ALA A 43 7.19 13.71 -6.66
CA ALA A 43 8.25 13.44 -7.62
C ALA A 43 7.82 13.67 -9.08
N ALA A 44 6.65 13.18 -9.48
CA ALA A 44 6.08 13.43 -10.80
C ALA A 44 5.90 14.93 -11.08
N SER A 45 5.55 15.71 -10.04
CA SER A 45 5.40 17.16 -10.16
C SER A 45 6.72 17.91 -10.39
N THR A 46 7.87 17.26 -10.24
CA THR A 46 9.18 17.90 -10.46
C THR A 46 9.55 18.04 -11.93
N SER A 47 9.16 17.08 -12.78
CA SER A 47 9.50 17.06 -14.21
C SER A 47 8.56 16.13 -14.99
N PRO A 48 8.14 16.51 -16.21
CA PRO A 48 7.38 15.62 -17.11
C PRO A 48 8.10 14.30 -17.43
N GLU A 49 9.44 14.29 -17.42
CA GLU A 49 10.22 13.07 -17.66
C GLU A 49 10.09 12.08 -16.50
N VAL A 50 10.13 12.60 -15.26
CA VAL A 50 9.93 11.81 -14.04
C VAL A 50 8.51 11.26 -14.01
N GLU A 51 7.50 12.08 -14.33
CA GLU A 51 6.11 11.63 -14.45
C GLU A 51 5.95 10.50 -15.47
N ALA A 52 6.54 10.66 -16.66
CA ALA A 52 6.47 9.65 -17.72
C ALA A 52 7.17 8.35 -17.31
N TRP A 53 8.30 8.43 -16.60
CA TRP A 53 8.99 7.26 -16.06
C TRP A 53 8.17 6.54 -14.99
N ILE A 54 7.61 7.26 -14.00
CA ILE A 54 6.74 6.69 -12.95
C ILE A 54 5.53 5.99 -13.60
N SER A 55 4.91 6.64 -14.59
CA SER A 55 3.75 6.10 -15.31
C SER A 55 4.07 4.78 -16.01
N ARG A 56 5.24 4.68 -16.65
CA ARG A 56 5.70 3.42 -17.29
C ARG A 56 5.86 2.29 -16.28
N GLN A 57 6.44 2.56 -15.10
CA GLN A 57 6.61 1.54 -14.06
C GLN A 57 5.27 1.05 -13.49
N LEU A 58 4.33 1.97 -13.27
CA LEU A 58 2.97 1.62 -12.85
C LEU A 58 2.26 0.75 -13.90
N MET A 59 2.41 1.08 -15.19
CA MET A 59 1.87 0.27 -16.28
C MET A 59 2.54 -1.10 -16.41
N ALA A 60 3.81 -1.22 -16.02
CA ALA A 60 4.53 -2.49 -15.93
C ALA A 60 4.12 -3.34 -14.71
N GLY A 61 3.25 -2.82 -13.83
CA GLY A 61 2.79 -3.52 -12.64
C GLY A 61 3.76 -3.43 -11.45
N GLU A 62 4.75 -2.52 -11.50
CA GLU A 62 5.62 -2.29 -10.35
C GLU A 62 4.84 -1.68 -9.18
N LYS A 63 5.17 -2.11 -7.96
CA LYS A 63 4.54 -1.55 -6.77
C LYS A 63 5.06 -0.13 -6.53
N PRO A 64 4.21 0.82 -6.11
CA PRO A 64 4.62 2.17 -5.75
C PRO A 64 5.83 2.25 -4.81
N SER A 65 5.94 1.34 -3.84
CA SER A 65 7.09 1.29 -2.93
C SER A 65 8.40 0.93 -3.62
N GLN A 66 8.37 0.04 -4.62
CA GLN A 66 9.55 -0.39 -5.39
C GLN A 66 10.02 0.71 -6.34
N ILE A 67 9.08 1.46 -6.92
CA ILE A 67 9.38 2.64 -7.74
C ILE A 67 10.14 3.67 -6.90
N ILE A 68 9.67 3.96 -5.68
CA ILE A 68 10.38 4.84 -4.74
C ILE A 68 11.76 4.31 -4.37
N GLU A 69 11.89 3.01 -4.07
CA GLU A 69 13.19 2.42 -3.76
C GLU A 69 14.17 2.59 -4.93
N THR A 70 13.71 2.36 -6.16
CA THR A 70 14.51 2.56 -7.37
C THR A 70 14.92 4.02 -7.55
N MET A 71 14.03 4.98 -7.28
CA MET A 71 14.37 6.41 -7.31
C MET A 71 15.38 6.81 -6.22
N LEU A 72 15.30 6.19 -5.04
CA LEU A 72 16.22 6.46 -3.93
C LEU A 72 17.61 5.81 -4.14
N GLN A 73 17.64 4.65 -4.79
CA GLN A 73 18.86 3.89 -5.07
C GLN A 73 19.57 4.39 -6.34
N GLY A 74 18.82 4.89 -7.32
CA GLY A 74 19.29 5.38 -8.62
C GLY A 74 19.37 6.90 -8.71
N GLY A 75 19.88 7.56 -7.66
CA GLY A 75 20.06 9.02 -7.68
C GLY A 75 20.76 9.49 -8.96
N HIS A 76 20.06 10.32 -9.74
CA HIS A 76 20.48 10.93 -11.01
C HIS A 76 20.73 9.97 -12.17
N HIS A 77 19.69 9.65 -12.96
CA HIS A 77 19.78 9.47 -14.42
C HIS A 77 18.36 9.51 -15.01
N VAL A 78 17.73 10.67 -14.88
CA VAL A 78 16.82 11.21 -15.90
C VAL A 78 17.44 12.53 -16.35
#